data_AF-A0A2D7X1I3-F1
#
_entry.id   AF-A0A2D7X1I3-F1
#
_cell.length_a   1.000
_cell.length_b   1.000
_cell.length_c   1.000
_cell.angle_alpha   90.00
_cell.angle_beta   90.00
_cell.angle_gamma   90.00
#
_symmetry.space_group_name_H-M   'P 1'
#
loop_
_entity.id
_entity.type
_entity.pdbx_description
1 polymer ?
#
loop_
_entity_poly.entity_id
_entity_poly.type
_entity_poly.pdbx_seq_one_letter_code
_entity_poly.pdbx_strand_id
1 'polypeptide(L)' 'MDDADTFTNDLEIPFRFYPCLAAGLAYYLSIKRAPNRIQVLKGIYEEEFERAMVEDRDRASFNIKPNVTGTVIA' A
#
# COMPACT_ATOMS: atom_id res chain seq x y z
N MET A 1 -23.93 -16.90 6.82
CA MET A 1 -22.53 -17.20 7.15
C MET A 1 -22.04 -18.04 5.98
N ASP A 2 -20.87 -17.67 5.44
CA ASP A 2 -20.22 -18.23 4.24
C ASP A 2 -20.73 -17.76 2.87
N ASP A 3 -20.23 -16.59 2.46
CA ASP A 3 -19.79 -16.35 1.08
C ASP A 3 -18.56 -15.43 1.16
N ALA A 4 -17.51 -15.96 1.79
CA ALA A 4 -16.14 -15.47 1.68
C ALA A 4 -15.38 -16.38 0.71
N ASP A 5 -16.01 -16.68 -0.44
CA ASP A 5 -15.37 -17.47 -1.49
C ASP A 5 -14.33 -16.60 -2.20
N THR A 6 -13.08 -16.80 -1.77
CA THR A 6 -11.90 -16.78 -2.63
C THR A 6 -11.74 -15.53 -3.48
N PHE A 7 -11.51 -14.37 -2.83
CA PHE A 7 -10.68 -13.37 -3.47
C PHE A 7 -9.23 -13.85 -3.44
N THR A 8 -8.86 -14.70 -4.40
CA THR A 8 -7.49 -14.70 -4.95
C THR A 8 -7.28 -13.35 -5.64
N ASN A 9 -7.36 -12.26 -4.88
CA ASN A 9 -6.79 -10.98 -5.27
C ASN A 9 -5.31 -11.13 -4.95
N ASP A 10 -4.58 -11.76 -5.87
CA ASP A 10 -3.14 -11.60 -6.00
C ASP A 10 -2.87 -10.15 -6.44
N LEU A 11 -3.32 -9.20 -5.62
CA LEU A 11 -2.67 -7.92 -5.53
C LEU A 11 -1.34 -8.32 -4.89
N GLU A 12 -0.25 -8.36 -5.67
CA GLU A 12 1.14 -8.52 -5.20
C GLU A 12 1.58 -7.35 -4.29
N ILE A 13 0.62 -6.76 -3.56
CA ILE A 13 0.75 -5.62 -2.71
C ILE A 13 0.78 -6.15 -1.27
N PRO A 14 1.80 -5.80 -0.48
CA PRO A 14 1.91 -6.24 0.90
C PRO A 14 0.66 -5.94 1.72
N PHE A 15 0.35 -6.82 2.69
CA PHE A 15 -0.85 -6.74 3.55
C PHE A 15 -1.06 -5.38 4.25
N ARG A 16 0.01 -4.58 4.36
CA ARG A 16 0.03 -3.26 5.00
C ARG A 16 -0.52 -2.13 4.13
N PHE A 17 -0.62 -2.32 2.81
CA PHE A 17 -1.22 -1.34 1.90
C PHE A 17 -2.73 -1.54 1.70
N TYR A 18 -3.29 -2.67 2.13
CA TYR A 18 -4.74 -2.90 2.11
C TYR A 18 -5.55 -1.82 2.85
N PRO A 19 -5.16 -1.34 4.05
CA PRO A 19 -5.92 -0.27 4.71
C PRO A 19 -5.90 1.03 3.90
N CYS A 20 -4.76 1.40 3.29
CA CYS A 20 -4.67 2.56 2.40
C CYS A 20 -5.55 2.40 1.14
N LEU A 21 -5.52 1.23 0.50
CA LEU A 21 -6.37 0.91 -0.65
C LEU A 21 -7.86 0.99 -0.29
N ALA A 22 -8.26 0.35 0.82
CA ALA A 22 -9.63 0.35 1.30
C ALA A 22 -10.13 1.75 1.66
N ALA A 23 -9.29 2.56 2.32
CA ALA A 23 -9.61 3.95 2.66
C ALA A 23 -9.80 4.82 1.40
N GLY A 24 -8.94 4.68 0.39
CA GLY A 24 -9.07 5.38 -0.89
C GLY A 24 -10.36 5.03 -1.64
N LEU A 25 -10.71 3.74 -1.69
CA LEU A 25 -11.96 3.28 -2.30
C LEU A 25 -13.20 3.76 -1.52
N ALA A 26 -13.15 3.73 -0.18
CA ALA A 26 -14.22 4.21 0.67
C ALA A 26 -14.46 5.72 0.49
N TYR A 27 -13.37 6.51 0.42
CA TYR A 27 -13.44 7.93 0.07
C TYR A 27 -14.11 8.15 -1.28
N TYR A 28 -13.67 7.42 -2.32
CA TYR A 28 -14.24 7.56 -3.67
C TYR A 28 -15.72 7.17 -3.75
N LEU A 29 -16.11 6.13 -3.01
CA LEU A 29 -17.51 5.72 -2.90
C LEU A 29 -18.36 6.76 -2.16
N SER A 30 -17.81 7.40 -1.13
CA SER A 30 -18.52 8.42 -0.35
C SER A 30 -18.89 9.67 -1.16
N ILE A 31 -18.06 10.04 -2.14
CA ILE A 31 -18.34 11.15 -3.08
C ILE A 31 -19.68 10.95 -3.78
N LYS A 32 -19.98 9.71 -4.19
CA LYS A 32 -21.21 9.39 -4.93
C LYS A 32 -22.38 9.00 -4.03
N ARG A 33 -22.12 8.40 -2.87
CA ARG A 33 -23.17 7.70 -2.08
C ARG A 33 -23.40 8.26 -0.68
N ALA A 34 -22.43 8.95 -0.10
CA ALA A 34 -22.50 9.45 1.27
C ALA A 34 -21.64 10.72 1.43
N PRO A 35 -22.05 11.86 0.85
CA PRO A 35 -21.24 13.07 0.80
C PRO A 35 -20.94 13.65 2.20
N ASN A 36 -21.81 13.39 3.17
CA ASN A 36 -21.64 13.73 4.57
C ASN A 36 -20.45 13.03 5.25
N ARG A 37 -19.93 11.94 4.68
CA ARG A 37 -18.80 11.17 5.22
C ARG A 37 -17.47 11.51 4.57
N ILE A 38 -17.48 12.37 3.54
CA ILE A 38 -16.27 12.74 2.78
C ILE A 38 -15.20 13.31 3.71
N GLN A 39 -15.56 14.24 4.62
CA GLN A 39 -14.56 14.86 5.50
C GLN A 39 -13.87 13.85 6.42
N VAL A 40 -14.62 12.90 6.99
CA VAL A 40 -14.08 11.87 7.88
C VAL A 40 -13.22 10.88 7.09
N LEU A 41 -13.73 10.40 5.94
CA LEU A 41 -13.03 9.42 5.11
C LEU A 41 -11.78 10.00 4.45
N LYS A 42 -11.78 11.30 4.16
CA LYS A 42 -10.60 12.00 3.67
C LYS A 42 -9.48 12.00 4.72
N GLY A 43 -9.79 12.34 5.97
CA GLY A 43 -8.81 12.31 7.05
C GLY A 43 -8.20 10.91 7.27
N ILE A 44 -9.04 9.87 7.25
CA ILE A 44 -8.58 8.48 7.36
C ILE A 44 -7.69 8.09 6.17
N TYR A 45 -8.06 8.49 4.95
CA TYR A 45 -7.27 8.23 3.76
C TYR A 45 -5.90 8.91 3.82
N GLU A 46 -5.83 10.18 4.21
CA GLU A 46 -4.58 10.94 4.30
C GLU A 46 -3.60 10.31 5.31
N GLU A 47 -4.10 9.88 6.47
CA GLU A 47 -3.29 9.22 7.51
C GLU A 47 -2.74 7.86 7.05
N GLU A 48 -3.59 7.00 6.47
CA GLU A 48 -3.17 5.69 5.97
C GLU A 48 -2.23 5.78 4.78
N PHE A 49 -2.39 6.82 3.95
CA PHE A 49 -1.50 7.09 2.82
C PHE A 49 -0.10 7.52 3.30
N GLU A 50 0.00 8.38 4.31
CA GLU A 50 1.27 8.79 4.89
C GLU A 50 2.02 7.60 5.53
N ARG A 51 1.29 6.74 6.26
CA ARG A 51 1.84 5.51 6.84
C ARG A 51 2.37 4.54 5.77
N ALA A 52 1.58 4.33 4.71
CA ALA A 52 1.99 3.50 3.59
C ALA A 52 3.23 4.04 2.88
N MET A 53 3.34 5.36 2.70
CA MET A 53 4.53 6.01 2.10
C MET A 53 5.79 5.85 2.94
N VAL A 54 5.67 5.97 4.27
CA VAL A 54 6.80 5.77 5.19
C VAL A 54 7.28 4.31 5.14
N GLU A 55 6.33 3.36 5.09
CA GLU A 55 6.64 1.93 5.07
C GLU A 55 7.22 1.45 3.72
N ASP A 56 6.78 2.02 2.58
CA ASP A 56 7.34 1.74 1.25
C ASP A 56 8.82 2.16 1.15
N ARG A 57 9.17 3.35 1.68
CA ARG A 57 10.54 3.86 1.68
C ARG A 57 11.52 2.98 2.47
N ASP A 58 11.06 2.34 3.54
CA ASP A 58 11.90 1.46 4.36
C ASP A 58 12.37 0.21 3.58
N ARG A 59 11.58 -0.27 2.61
CA ARG A 59 11.91 -1.47 1.81
C ARG A 59 12.46 -1.21 0.41
N ALA A 60 12.19 -0.07 -0.21
CA ALA A 60 12.71 0.25 -1.55
C ALA A 60 14.24 0.48 -1.59
N SER A 61 14.92 0.56 -0.45
CA SER A 61 16.37 0.83 -0.36
C SER A 61 17.27 -0.41 -0.56
N PHE A 62 16.82 -1.45 -1.27
CA PHE A 62 17.68 -2.57 -1.65
C PHE A 62 18.62 -2.19 -2.81
N ASN A 63 19.65 -1.40 -2.49
CA ASN A 63 20.66 -0.98 -3.45
C ASN A 63 21.74 -2.07 -3.55
N ILE A 64 21.57 -2.99 -4.49
CA ILE A 64 22.59 -4.01 -4.80
C ILE A 64 23.75 -3.29 -5.50
N LYS A 65 24.77 -2.88 -4.73
CA LYS A 65 26.06 -2.51 -5.31
C LYS A 65 26.83 -3.81 -5.59
N PRO A 66 27.21 -4.10 -6.84
CA PRO A 66 28.09 -5.24 -7.11
C PRO A 66 29.42 -4.99 -6.40
N ASN A 67 29.78 -5.85 -5.45
CA ASN A 67 31.14 -5.88 -4.91
C ASN A 67 32.03 -6.51 -5.98
N VAL A 68 32.65 -5.66 -6.80
CA VAL A 68 33.73 -6.05 -7.70
C VAL A 68 34.96 -6.41 -6.86
N THR A 69 34.96 -7.62 -6.31
CA THR A 69 36.19 -8.23 -5.79
C THR A 69 37.05 -8.59 -7.00
N GLY A 70 37.88 -7.64 -7.40
CA GLY A 70 38.92 -7.85 -8.40
C GLY A 70 39.92 -8.88 -7.89
N THR A 71 39.78 -10.11 -8.37
CA THR A 71 40.84 -11.11 -8.32
C THR A 71 41.50 -11.11 -9.69
N VAL A 72 42.54 -10.29 -9.84
CA VAL A 72 43.57 -10.45 -10.86
C VAL A 72 44.49 -11.55 -10.34
N ILE A 73 44.37 -12.75 -10.89
CA ILE A 73 45.44 -13.75 -10.80
C ILE A 73 46.33 -13.60 -12.03
N ALA A 74 47.63 -13.54 -11.74
CA ALA A 74 48.74 -13.36 -12.66
C ALA A 74 48.87 -14.48 -13.70
#